data_AF-A0A518K793-F1
#
_entry.id   AF-A0A518K793-F1
#
_cell.length_a   1.000
_cell.length_b   1.000
_cell.length_c   1.000
_cell.angle_alpha   90.00
_cell.angle_beta   90.00
_cell.angle_gamma   90.00
#
_symmetry.space_group_name_H-M   'P 1'
#
loop_
_entity.id
_entity.type
_entity.pdbx_description
1 polymer ?
#
loop_
_entity_poly.entity_id
_entity_poly.type
_entity_poly.pdbx_seq_one_letter_code
_entity_poly.pdbx_strand_id
1 'polypeptide(L)'
;MPPETRQTIETLARHSRVLTVRQIAKAFFGTRRDPLDCARRGVRTLVRHKLAVADSLSLGVVAVEGPLCRYRPGDMKPNLAAVSWRNQQRWRAALARQAVCVRATENGLATFGGACRPPRPRELEHDASVGAVYLRLLAEGRADAWRHEDAFPPQAGERPDATYEREGETVTVEVLGRGYTRQKIESVWRAYREGPLELW
;
A
#
# COMPACT_ATOMS: atom_id res chain seq x y z
N MET A 1 11.42 19.58 11.57
CA MET A 1 10.22 18.77 11.20
C MET A 1 10.08 17.66 12.23
N PRO A 2 8.88 17.40 12.80
CA PRO A 2 8.68 16.31 13.77
C PRO A 2 9.03 14.93 13.19
N PRO A 3 9.52 13.97 14.01
CA PRO A 3 9.90 12.63 13.53
C PRO A 3 8.79 11.92 12.75
N GLU A 4 7.55 11.99 13.21
CA GLU A 4 6.38 11.36 12.56
C GLU A 4 6.08 11.98 11.19
N THR A 5 6.32 13.29 11.05
CA THR A 5 6.16 14.00 9.77
C THR A 5 7.27 13.62 8.79
N ARG A 6 8.49 13.39 9.29
CA ARG A 6 9.62 12.87 8.49
C ARG A 6 9.34 11.44 8.02
N GLN A 7 8.88 10.57 8.91
CA GLN A 7 8.47 9.20 8.57
C GLN A 7 7.38 9.18 7.49
N THR A 8 6.40 10.09 7.58
CA THR A 8 5.34 10.23 6.58
C THR A 8 5.91 10.45 5.18
N ILE A 9 6.83 11.40 5.00
CA ILE A 9 7.40 11.69 3.67
C ILE A 9 8.39 10.61 3.22
N GLU A 10 9.15 10.00 4.14
CA GLU A 10 10.02 8.85 3.83
C GLU A 10 9.22 7.67 3.28
N THR A 11 8.07 7.34 3.92
CA THR A 11 7.16 6.31 3.44
C THR A 11 6.59 6.64 2.06
N LEU A 12 6.10 7.86 1.87
CA LEU A 12 5.55 8.30 0.57
C LEU A 12 6.61 8.35 -0.54
N ALA A 13 7.88 8.50 -0.18
CA ALA A 13 8.96 8.56 -1.15
C ALA A 13 9.45 7.17 -1.59
N ARG A 14 9.46 6.20 -0.66
CA ARG A 14 10.17 4.92 -0.85
C ARG A 14 9.27 3.68 -0.86
N HIS A 15 8.13 3.73 -0.19
CA HIS A 15 7.39 2.51 0.15
C HIS A 15 5.94 2.50 -0.33
N SER A 16 5.37 3.66 -0.63
CA SER A 16 4.01 3.77 -1.15
C SER A 16 3.84 5.06 -1.94
N ARG A 17 3.10 5.01 -3.06
CA ARG A 17 2.82 6.21 -3.88
C ARG A 17 1.86 7.20 -3.23
N VAL A 18 0.97 6.71 -2.36
CA VAL A 18 -0.10 7.52 -1.76
C VAL A 18 -0.55 6.94 -0.44
N LEU A 19 -0.81 7.84 0.52
CA LEU A 19 -1.47 7.51 1.77
C LEU A 19 -2.58 8.51 2.04
N THR A 20 -3.66 8.06 2.66
CA THR A 20 -4.65 8.98 3.22
C THR A 20 -4.15 9.57 4.53
N VAL A 21 -4.60 10.78 4.87
CA VAL A 21 -4.31 11.40 6.18
C VAL A 21 -4.76 10.53 7.34
N ARG A 22 -5.81 9.72 7.19
CA ARG A 22 -6.25 8.76 8.22
C ARG A 22 -5.26 7.60 8.40
N GLN A 23 -4.68 7.08 7.33
CA GLN A 23 -3.61 6.08 7.39
C GLN A 23 -2.36 6.66 8.07
N ILE A 24 -1.95 7.87 7.67
CA ILE A 24 -0.84 8.61 8.28
C ILE A 24 -1.07 8.82 9.79
N ALA A 25 -2.26 9.28 10.17
CA ALA A 25 -2.63 9.52 11.57
C ALA A 25 -2.53 8.24 12.40
N LYS A 26 -3.10 7.13 11.89
CA LYS A 26 -3.07 5.85 12.59
C LYS A 26 -1.64 5.30 12.73
N ALA A 27 -0.85 5.36 11.66
CA ALA A 27 0.47 4.73 11.62
C ALA A 27 1.54 5.50 12.40
N PHE A 28 1.62 6.82 12.22
CA PHE A 28 2.74 7.59 12.76
C PHE A 28 2.36 8.41 13.99
N PHE A 29 1.10 8.82 14.12
CA PHE A 29 0.64 9.71 15.19
C PHE A 29 -0.27 9.03 16.22
N GLY A 30 -0.42 7.70 16.16
CA GLY A 30 -1.41 6.96 16.96
C GLY A 30 -1.28 7.09 18.48
N THR A 31 -0.10 7.47 18.98
CA THR A 31 0.16 7.71 20.41
C THR A 31 -0.12 9.14 20.86
N ARG A 32 -0.43 10.06 19.93
CA ARG A 32 -0.74 11.46 20.25
C ARG A 32 -2.18 11.58 20.77
N ARG A 33 -2.46 12.63 21.56
CA ARG A 33 -3.80 12.94 22.07
C ARG A 33 -4.84 13.14 20.96
N ASP A 34 -4.43 13.80 19.87
CA ASP A 34 -5.24 13.94 18.65
C ASP A 34 -4.39 13.54 17.43
N PRO A 35 -4.36 12.24 17.06
CA PRO A 35 -3.55 11.75 15.95
C PRO A 35 -3.91 12.40 14.61
N LEU A 36 -5.20 12.68 14.38
CA LEU A 36 -5.69 13.17 13.10
C LEU A 36 -5.32 14.64 12.88
N ASP A 37 -5.48 15.49 13.90
CA ASP A 37 -5.05 16.88 13.79
C ASP A 37 -3.52 17.00 13.70
N CYS A 38 -2.78 16.17 14.45
CA CYS A 38 -1.32 16.07 14.31
C CYS A 38 -0.90 15.71 12.88
N ALA A 39 -1.51 14.69 12.28
CA ALA A 39 -1.23 14.29 10.90
C ALA A 39 -1.56 15.40 9.91
N ARG A 40 -2.71 16.08 10.06
CA ARG A 40 -3.08 17.23 9.21
C ARG A 40 -2.07 18.36 9.31
N ARG A 41 -1.58 18.69 10.51
CA ARG A 41 -0.51 19.69 10.69
C ARG A 41 0.78 19.25 10.02
N GLY A 42 1.21 18.01 10.21
CA GLY A 42 2.40 17.45 9.55
C GLY A 42 2.31 17.51 8.03
N VAL A 43 1.18 17.10 7.46
CA VAL A 43 0.93 17.18 6.01
C VAL A 43 0.92 18.63 5.52
N ARG A 44 0.31 19.57 6.24
CA ARG A 44 0.39 21.01 5.91
C ARG A 44 1.83 21.52 5.90
N THR A 45 2.66 21.08 6.85
CA THR A 45 4.10 21.38 6.85
C THR A 45 4.78 20.83 5.60
N LEU A 46 4.56 19.57 5.23
CA LEU A 46 5.14 18.98 4.02
C LEU A 46 4.72 19.72 2.75
N VAL A 47 3.43 20.09 2.64
CA VAL A 47 2.90 20.86 1.51
C VAL A 47 3.52 22.26 1.45
N ARG A 48 3.62 22.97 2.59
CA ARG A 48 4.25 24.29 2.66
C ARG A 48 5.71 24.27 2.18
N HIS A 49 6.42 23.18 2.45
CA HIS A 49 7.80 22.97 1.99
C HIS A 49 7.90 22.34 0.59
N LYS A 50 6.78 22.19 -0.14
CA LYS A 50 6.72 21.57 -1.46
C LYS A 50 7.30 20.15 -1.50
N LEU A 51 7.22 19.41 -0.39
CA LEU A 51 7.69 18.02 -0.29
C LEU A 51 6.56 17.03 -0.58
N ALA A 52 5.31 17.45 -0.38
CA ALA A 52 4.13 16.66 -0.67
C ALA A 52 3.04 17.53 -1.28
N VAL A 53 2.07 16.88 -1.92
CA VAL A 53 0.78 17.48 -2.29
C VAL A 53 -0.33 16.68 -1.62
N ALA A 54 -1.42 17.36 -1.31
CA ALA A 54 -2.57 16.80 -0.61
C ALA A 54 -3.85 17.15 -1.37
N ASP A 55 -4.53 16.13 -1.87
CA ASP A 55 -5.72 16.25 -2.71
C ASP A 55 -6.92 15.63 -1.98
N SER A 56 -8.06 16.32 -1.97
CA SER A 56 -9.30 15.79 -1.40
C SER A 56 -10.08 15.04 -2.47
N LEU A 57 -10.24 13.73 -2.33
CA LEU A 57 -10.85 12.85 -3.32
C LEU A 57 -11.87 11.93 -2.65
N SER A 58 -12.81 11.40 -3.42
CA SER A 58 -13.70 10.32 -2.96
C SER A 58 -13.05 8.98 -3.30
N LEU A 59 -12.71 8.18 -2.29
CA LEU A 59 -12.14 6.84 -2.48
C LEU A 59 -12.67 5.85 -1.46
N GLY A 60 -12.83 4.60 -1.89
CA GLY A 60 -12.99 3.44 -1.02
C GLY A 60 -11.62 2.96 -0.56
N VAL A 61 -11.36 3.02 0.76
CA VAL A 61 -10.16 2.44 1.36
C VAL A 61 -10.55 1.13 2.03
N VAL A 62 -9.98 0.02 1.56
CA VAL A 62 -10.22 -1.29 2.15
C VAL A 62 -9.55 -1.38 3.51
N ALA A 63 -10.26 -1.94 4.50
CA ALA A 63 -9.67 -2.29 5.78
C ALA A 63 -8.73 -3.49 5.59
N VAL A 64 -7.45 -3.30 5.85
CA VAL A 64 -6.44 -4.35 5.75
C VAL A 64 -6.25 -5.01 7.11
N GLU A 65 -6.94 -6.14 7.31
CA GLU A 65 -6.84 -6.96 8.53
C GLU A 65 -5.71 -8.00 8.41
N GLY A 66 -5.59 -8.58 7.22
CA GLY A 66 -4.66 -9.65 6.88
C GLY A 66 -4.86 -10.10 5.43
N PRO A 67 -3.98 -10.96 4.90
CA PRO A 67 -4.12 -11.49 3.55
C PRO A 67 -5.38 -12.35 3.45
N LEU A 68 -6.06 -12.27 2.31
CA LEU A 68 -7.16 -13.17 1.95
C LEU A 68 -6.68 -14.60 1.73
N CYS A 69 -5.44 -14.74 1.28
CA CYS A 69 -4.78 -16.01 1.03
C CYS A 69 -3.27 -15.87 1.25
N ARG A 70 -2.68 -16.87 1.90
CA ARG A 70 -1.24 -17.13 1.86
C ARG A 70 -1.03 -18.43 1.10
N TYR A 71 0.04 -18.49 0.31
CA TYR A 71 0.42 -19.66 -0.46
C TYR A 71 1.94 -19.81 -0.37
N ARG A 72 2.42 -21.04 -0.21
CA ARG A 72 3.82 -21.42 -0.38
C ARG A 72 3.95 -22.53 -1.43
N PRO A 73 5.09 -22.61 -2.13
CA PRO A 73 5.36 -23.73 -3.03
C PRO A 73 5.20 -25.07 -2.31
N GLY A 74 4.53 -26.01 -2.96
CA GLY A 74 4.17 -27.30 -2.37
C GLY A 74 2.80 -27.34 -1.69
N ASP A 75 2.20 -26.18 -1.35
CA ASP A 75 0.82 -26.14 -0.87
C ASP A 75 -0.16 -26.53 -1.99
N MET A 76 -1.33 -27.05 -1.59
CA MET A 76 -2.44 -27.20 -2.51
C MET A 76 -2.86 -25.86 -3.12
N LYS A 77 -3.30 -25.87 -4.38
CA LYS A 77 -3.86 -24.68 -5.04
C LYS A 77 -4.96 -24.06 -4.16
N PRO A 78 -4.89 -22.77 -3.83
CA PRO A 78 -5.90 -22.14 -2.99
C PRO A 78 -7.28 -22.13 -3.65
N ASN A 79 -8.34 -22.06 -2.82
CA ASN A 79 -9.69 -21.85 -3.33
C ASN A 79 -9.87 -20.40 -3.81
N LEU A 80 -9.48 -20.13 -5.05
CA LEU A 80 -9.49 -18.78 -5.64
C LEU A 80 -10.90 -18.21 -5.80
N ALA A 81 -11.94 -19.05 -5.86
CA ALA A 81 -13.32 -18.59 -5.84
C ALA A 81 -13.69 -17.97 -4.48
N ALA A 82 -13.28 -18.62 -3.39
CA ALA A 82 -13.47 -18.10 -2.04
C ALA A 82 -12.64 -16.82 -1.79
N VAL A 83 -11.44 -16.71 -2.37
CA VAL A 83 -10.62 -15.48 -2.31
C VAL A 83 -11.32 -14.34 -3.06
N SER A 84 -11.77 -14.59 -4.28
CA SER A 84 -12.53 -13.61 -5.08
C SER A 84 -13.78 -13.11 -4.36
N TRP A 85 -14.57 -14.03 -3.79
CA TRP A 85 -15.77 -13.67 -3.04
C TRP A 85 -15.45 -12.80 -1.82
N ARG A 86 -14.45 -13.17 -1.02
CA ARG A 86 -14.02 -12.37 0.14
C ARG A 86 -13.48 -10.99 -0.27
N ASN A 87 -12.73 -10.90 -1.36
CA ASN A 87 -12.30 -9.62 -1.92
C ASN A 87 -13.50 -8.73 -2.29
N GLN A 88 -14.51 -9.29 -2.97
CA GLN A 88 -15.73 -8.56 -3.30
C GLN A 88 -16.45 -8.04 -2.06
N GLN A 89 -16.52 -8.83 -0.98
CA GLN A 89 -17.12 -8.37 0.28
C GLN A 89 -16.31 -7.22 0.90
N ARG A 90 -14.97 -7.31 0.92
CA ARG A 90 -14.09 -6.21 1.39
C ARG A 90 -14.36 -4.91 0.63
N TRP A 91 -14.45 -4.97 -0.69
CA TRP A 91 -14.70 -3.79 -1.53
C TRP A 91 -16.13 -3.27 -1.47
N ARG A 92 -17.12 -4.12 -1.18
CA ARG A 92 -18.50 -3.67 -0.91
C ARG A 92 -18.59 -2.89 0.39
N ALA A 93 -17.83 -3.30 1.41
CA ALA A 93 -17.75 -2.57 2.69
C ALA A 93 -16.93 -1.28 2.59
N ALA A 94 -15.96 -1.21 1.67
CA ALA A 94 -15.16 -0.02 1.38
C ALA A 94 -15.93 1.02 0.53
N LEU A 95 -16.96 1.61 1.15
CA LEU A 95 -17.73 2.71 0.55
C LEU A 95 -16.84 3.91 0.25
N ALA A 96 -17.01 4.49 -0.94
CA ALA A 96 -16.29 5.69 -1.32
C ALA A 96 -16.65 6.85 -0.38
N ARG A 97 -15.63 7.43 0.26
CA ARG A 97 -15.77 8.56 1.18
C ARG A 97 -14.74 9.61 0.84
N GLN A 98 -15.05 10.86 1.16
CA GLN A 98 -14.09 11.94 1.06
C GLN A 98 -12.89 11.65 1.97
N ALA A 99 -11.71 11.62 1.38
CA ALA A 99 -10.44 11.45 2.06
C ALA A 99 -9.38 12.37 1.44
N VAL A 100 -8.47 12.84 2.29
CA VAL A 100 -7.32 13.62 1.86
C VAL A 100 -6.19 12.65 1.56
N CYS A 101 -5.86 12.49 0.29
CA CYS A 101 -4.75 11.69 -0.21
C CYS A 101 -3.49 12.54 -0.27
N VAL A 102 -2.38 11.98 0.19
CA VAL A 102 -1.08 12.64 0.25
C VAL A 102 -0.10 11.83 -0.58
N ARG A 103 0.65 12.50 -1.44
CA ARG A 103 1.71 11.92 -2.28
C ARG A 103 2.94 12.81 -2.25
N ALA A 104 4.12 12.21 -2.38
CA ALA A 104 5.36 12.96 -2.50
C ALA A 104 5.39 13.77 -3.80
N THR A 105 5.98 14.97 -3.77
CA THR A 105 6.35 15.72 -4.97
C THR A 105 7.70 15.21 -5.49
N GLU A 106 8.09 15.60 -6.70
CA GLU A 106 9.45 15.37 -7.21
C GLU A 106 10.53 15.88 -6.24
N ASN A 107 10.32 17.06 -5.65
CA ASN A 107 11.20 17.59 -4.62
C ASN A 107 11.24 16.72 -3.35
N GLY A 108 10.08 16.20 -2.92
CA GLY A 108 10.01 15.24 -1.82
C GLY A 108 10.76 13.94 -2.11
N LEU A 109 10.58 13.38 -3.32
CA LEU A 109 11.30 12.19 -3.77
C LEU A 109 12.82 12.43 -3.78
N ALA A 110 13.28 13.52 -4.40
CA ALA A 110 14.69 13.86 -4.48
C ALA A 110 15.32 14.07 -3.09
N THR A 111 14.63 14.76 -2.19
CA THR A 111 15.11 15.03 -0.84
C THR A 111 15.23 13.77 0.02
N PHE A 112 14.30 12.82 -0.16
CA PHE A 112 14.22 11.61 0.65
C PHE A 112 14.70 10.35 -0.08
N GLY A 113 15.34 10.48 -1.25
CA GLY A 113 15.92 9.36 -2.01
C GLY A 113 14.89 8.35 -2.50
N GLY A 114 13.71 8.83 -2.89
CA GLY A 114 12.61 8.03 -3.41
C GLY A 114 12.54 8.02 -4.94
N ALA A 115 11.89 7.00 -5.50
CA ALA A 115 11.63 6.88 -6.94
C ALA A 115 10.16 6.51 -7.25
N CYS A 116 9.28 6.55 -6.25
CA CYS A 116 7.86 6.26 -6.45
C CYS A 116 7.26 7.25 -7.45
N ARG A 117 6.71 6.74 -8.55
CA ARG A 117 6.02 7.60 -9.51
C ARG A 117 4.71 8.11 -8.91
N PRO A 118 4.19 9.26 -9.38
CA PRO A 118 2.84 9.67 -9.01
C PRO A 118 1.79 8.60 -9.40
N PRO A 119 0.79 8.35 -8.54
CA PRO A 119 -0.32 7.44 -8.84
C PRO A 119 -1.22 8.05 -9.92
N ARG A 120 -1.78 7.22 -10.81
CA ARG A 120 -2.82 7.68 -11.74
C ARG A 120 -4.18 7.74 -11.02
N PRO A 121 -5.12 8.61 -11.44
CA PRO A 121 -6.43 8.71 -10.78
C PRO A 121 -7.17 7.38 -10.60
N ARG A 122 -7.10 6.49 -11.60
CA ARG A 122 -7.72 5.15 -11.56
C ARG A 122 -6.99 4.14 -10.67
N GLU A 123 -5.74 4.42 -10.32
CA GLU A 123 -4.86 3.55 -9.52
C GLU A 123 -4.93 3.92 -8.02
N LEU A 124 -5.45 5.10 -7.67
CA LEU A 124 -5.43 5.64 -6.31
C LEU A 124 -6.04 4.73 -5.23
N GLU A 125 -7.19 4.10 -5.48
CA GLU A 125 -7.79 3.19 -4.49
C GLU A 125 -6.90 1.96 -4.24
N HIS A 126 -6.30 1.44 -5.30
CA HIS A 126 -5.40 0.29 -5.25
C HIS A 126 -4.06 0.68 -4.60
N ASP A 127 -3.41 1.74 -5.04
CA ASP A 127 -2.15 2.24 -4.46
C ASP A 127 -2.32 2.60 -2.96
N ALA A 128 -3.47 3.19 -2.57
CA ALA A 128 -3.77 3.46 -1.16
C ALA A 128 -3.95 2.18 -0.34
N SER A 129 -4.46 1.10 -0.97
CA SER A 129 -4.59 -0.22 -0.36
C SER A 129 -3.24 -0.93 -0.23
N VAL A 130 -2.34 -0.78 -1.22
CA VAL A 130 -0.92 -1.20 -1.11
C VAL A 130 -0.24 -0.48 0.06
N GLY A 131 -0.44 0.84 0.17
CA GLY A 131 0.03 1.60 1.33
C GLY A 131 -0.53 1.09 2.66
N ALA A 132 -1.78 0.66 2.70
CA ALA A 132 -2.37 0.06 3.90
C ALA A 132 -1.70 -1.27 4.30
N VAL A 133 -1.36 -2.12 3.33
CA VAL A 133 -0.61 -3.38 3.55
C VAL A 133 0.79 -3.08 4.10
N TYR A 134 1.53 -2.16 3.49
CA TYR A 134 2.83 -1.73 3.98
C TYR A 134 2.75 -1.26 5.45
N LEU A 135 1.83 -0.35 5.76
CA LEU A 135 1.68 0.18 7.13
C LEU A 135 1.27 -0.91 8.14
N ARG A 136 0.49 -1.91 7.71
CA ARG A 136 0.14 -3.07 8.54
C ARG A 136 1.38 -3.89 8.87
N LEU A 137 2.17 -4.24 7.87
CA LEU A 137 3.41 -5.00 8.04
C LEU A 137 4.44 -4.21 8.85
N LEU A 138 4.54 -2.90 8.65
CA LEU A 138 5.41 -2.02 9.43
C LEU A 138 5.06 -2.06 10.92
N ALA A 139 3.77 -2.00 11.26
CA ALA A 139 3.29 -2.11 12.63
C ALA A 139 3.54 -3.50 13.25
N GLU A 140 3.69 -4.56 12.44
CA GLU A 140 4.06 -5.90 12.88
C GLU A 140 5.58 -6.12 12.98
N GLY A 141 6.41 -5.13 12.60
CA GLY A 141 7.85 -5.33 12.47
C GLY A 141 8.23 -6.27 11.31
N ARG A 142 7.38 -6.34 10.27
CA ARG A 142 7.51 -7.23 9.10
C ARG A 142 7.63 -6.49 7.77
N ALA A 143 7.93 -5.20 7.80
CA ALA A 143 8.19 -4.42 6.59
C ALA A 143 9.66 -4.44 6.16
N ASP A 144 10.45 -5.37 6.71
CA ASP A 144 11.86 -5.53 6.39
C ASP A 144 12.04 -5.84 4.91
N ALA A 145 12.97 -5.10 4.29
CA ALA A 145 13.24 -5.15 2.86
C ALA A 145 11.98 -5.00 1.98
N TRP A 146 10.96 -4.26 2.45
CA TRP A 146 9.79 -3.93 1.63
C TRP A 146 10.23 -3.19 0.35
N ARG A 147 9.84 -3.74 -0.80
CA ARG A 147 10.05 -3.17 -2.13
C ARG A 147 8.70 -2.98 -2.80
N HIS A 148 8.33 -1.72 -3.02
CA HIS A 148 7.17 -1.35 -3.83
C HIS A 148 7.42 -1.66 -5.32
N GLU A 149 6.37 -1.79 -6.14
CA GLU A 149 6.49 -2.11 -7.56
C GLU A 149 7.43 -1.17 -8.37
N ASP A 150 7.56 0.08 -7.94
CA ASP A 150 8.44 1.09 -8.55
C ASP A 150 9.93 0.83 -8.29
N ALA A 151 10.26 -0.04 -7.33
CA ALA A 151 11.64 -0.45 -7.03
C ALA A 151 12.13 -1.61 -7.90
N PHE A 152 11.29 -2.14 -8.80
CA PHE A 152 11.69 -3.15 -9.77
C PHE A 152 12.08 -2.51 -11.10
N PRO A 153 13.17 -2.99 -11.72
CA PRO A 153 13.59 -2.47 -13.02
C PRO A 153 12.50 -2.71 -14.08
N PRO A 154 12.47 -1.91 -15.16
CA PRO A 154 11.57 -2.16 -16.26
C PRO A 154 11.85 -3.50 -16.93
N GLN A 155 11.03 -4.50 -16.63
CA GLN A 155 11.12 -5.84 -17.23
C GLN A 155 9.86 -6.17 -18.04
N ALA A 156 10.02 -7.08 -19.01
CA ALA A 156 8.92 -7.69 -19.73
C ALA A 156 8.24 -8.72 -18.81
N GLY A 157 7.02 -8.43 -18.35
CA GLY A 157 6.25 -9.32 -17.46
C GLY A 157 5.31 -8.57 -16.51
N GLU A 158 4.53 -9.33 -15.75
CA GLU A 158 3.71 -8.81 -14.65
C GLU A 158 4.64 -8.50 -13.45
N ARG A 159 4.53 -7.31 -12.87
CA ARG A 159 5.31 -6.92 -11.68
C ARG A 159 4.43 -7.05 -10.45
N PRO A 160 4.99 -7.51 -9.32
CA PRO A 160 4.21 -7.57 -8.11
C PRO A 160 3.98 -6.18 -7.56
N ASP A 161 2.83 -5.95 -6.92
CA ASP A 161 2.54 -4.69 -6.23
C ASP A 161 3.63 -4.37 -5.20
N ALA A 162 4.10 -5.40 -4.50
CA ALA A 162 5.28 -5.32 -3.64
C ALA A 162 5.91 -6.69 -3.35
N THR A 163 7.10 -6.66 -2.76
CA THR A 163 7.71 -7.80 -2.06
C THR A 163 8.22 -7.38 -0.68
N TYR A 164 8.39 -8.33 0.23
CA TYR A 164 9.13 -8.13 1.49
C TYR A 164 9.83 -9.43 1.90
N GLU A 165 10.73 -9.37 2.87
CA GLU A 165 11.44 -10.55 3.37
C GLU A 165 10.75 -11.12 4.62
N ARG A 166 10.59 -12.44 4.66
CA ARG A 166 10.12 -13.18 5.84
C ARG A 166 10.89 -14.46 5.96
N GLU A 167 11.57 -14.66 7.10
CA GLU A 167 12.30 -15.92 7.40
C GLU A 167 13.36 -16.24 6.32
N GLY A 168 13.93 -15.22 5.67
CA GLY A 168 14.91 -15.39 4.58
C GLY A 168 14.31 -15.72 3.22
N GLU A 169 12.98 -15.70 3.09
CA GLU A 169 12.25 -15.84 1.83
C GLU A 169 11.69 -14.50 1.36
N THR A 170 11.82 -14.21 0.06
CA THR A 170 11.08 -13.11 -0.58
C THR A 170 9.62 -13.51 -0.73
N VAL A 171 8.74 -12.78 -0.07
CA VAL A 171 7.28 -12.95 -0.18
C VAL A 171 6.72 -11.95 -1.17
N THR A 172 6.03 -12.46 -2.19
CA THR A 172 5.28 -11.64 -3.15
C THR A 172 3.96 -11.16 -2.54
N VAL A 173 3.66 -9.87 -2.69
CA VAL A 173 2.43 -9.24 -2.24
C VAL A 173 1.65 -8.72 -3.43
N GLU A 174 0.39 -9.13 -3.50
CA GLU A 174 -0.56 -8.74 -4.53
C GLU A 174 -1.84 -8.22 -3.87
N VAL A 175 -2.17 -6.96 -4.11
CA VAL A 175 -3.33 -6.28 -3.51
C VAL A 175 -4.48 -6.33 -4.50
N LEU A 176 -5.51 -7.10 -4.15
CA LEU A 176 -6.62 -7.36 -5.05
C LEU A 176 -7.53 -6.12 -5.15
N GLY A 177 -7.55 -5.51 -6.32
CA GLY A 177 -8.40 -4.35 -6.61
C GLY A 177 -9.90 -4.66 -6.66
N ARG A 178 -10.69 -3.59 -6.71
CA ARG A 178 -12.14 -3.68 -6.91
C ARG A 178 -12.45 -4.41 -8.22
N GLY A 179 -13.34 -5.38 -8.17
CA GLY A 179 -13.78 -6.12 -9.36
C GLY A 179 -12.82 -7.21 -9.85
N TYR A 180 -11.76 -7.53 -9.11
CA TYR A 180 -10.91 -8.67 -9.43
C TYR A 180 -11.72 -9.96 -9.49
N THR A 181 -11.72 -10.60 -10.66
CA THR A 181 -12.43 -11.85 -10.92
C THR A 181 -11.59 -13.06 -10.49
N ARG A 182 -12.22 -14.23 -10.38
CA ARG A 182 -11.50 -15.49 -10.13
C ARG A 182 -10.40 -15.70 -11.17
N GLN A 183 -10.67 -15.41 -12.44
CA GLN A 183 -9.75 -15.58 -13.55
C GLN A 183 -8.54 -14.66 -13.43
N LYS A 184 -8.73 -13.38 -13.06
CA LYS A 184 -7.61 -12.46 -12.84
C LYS A 184 -6.76 -12.89 -11.65
N ILE A 185 -7.38 -13.29 -10.55
CA ILE A 185 -6.67 -13.83 -9.37
C ILE A 185 -5.91 -15.12 -9.72
N GLU A 186 -6.48 -15.97 -10.59
CA GLU A 186 -5.79 -17.17 -11.07
C GLU A 186 -4.58 -16.85 -11.96
N SER A 187 -4.64 -15.80 -12.78
CA SER A 187 -3.49 -15.31 -13.54
C SER A 187 -2.36 -14.90 -12.59
N VAL A 188 -2.69 -14.10 -11.56
CA VAL A 188 -1.73 -13.65 -10.54
C VAL A 188 -1.11 -14.84 -9.81
N TRP A 189 -1.93 -15.79 -9.33
CA TRP A 189 -1.42 -17.00 -8.68
C TRP A 189 -0.48 -17.78 -9.61
N ARG A 190 -0.84 -17.98 -10.89
CA ARG A 190 0.03 -18.68 -11.84
C ARG A 190 1.35 -17.94 -12.08
N ALA A 191 1.34 -16.62 -12.11
CA ALA A 191 2.54 -15.81 -12.31
C ALA A 191 3.55 -15.95 -11.14
N TYR A 192 3.08 -16.15 -9.91
CA TYR A 192 3.92 -16.12 -8.71
C TYR A 192 3.94 -17.42 -7.88
N ARG A 193 3.28 -18.50 -8.33
CA ARG A 193 3.20 -19.78 -7.59
C ARG A 193 4.54 -20.48 -7.34
N GLU A 194 5.61 -20.07 -8.00
CA GLU A 194 6.93 -20.66 -7.78
C GLU A 194 7.58 -20.13 -6.49
N GLY A 195 6.99 -19.12 -5.84
CA GLY A 195 7.45 -18.57 -4.55
C GLY A 195 6.30 -18.29 -3.55
N PRO A 196 6.63 -17.86 -2.32
CA PRO A 196 5.62 -17.45 -1.36
C PRO A 196 4.79 -16.27 -1.86
N LEU A 197 3.47 -16.38 -1.78
CA LEU A 197 2.53 -15.38 -2.28
C LEU A 197 1.49 -15.05 -1.21
N GLU A 198 1.27 -13.75 -1.00
CA GLU A 198 0.16 -13.23 -0.21
C GLU A 198 -0.78 -12.41 -1.08
N LEU A 199 -2.03 -12.84 -1.16
CA LEU A 199 -3.11 -12.11 -1.82
C LEU A 199 -3.86 -11.30 -0.74
N TRP A 200 -3.88 -9.99 -0.87
CA TRP A 200 -4.45 -9.06 0.11
C TRP A 200 -5.77 -8.45 -0.36
#